data_AF-A0A849MXV0-F1
#
_entry.id   AF-A0A849MXV0-F1
#
_cell.length_a   1.000
_cell.length_b   1.000
_cell.length_c   1.000
_cell.angle_alpha   90.00
_cell.angle_beta   90.00
_cell.angle_gamma   90.00
#
_symmetry.space_group_name_H-M   'P 1'
#
loop_
_entity.id
_entity.type
_entity.pdbx_description
1 polymer ?
#
loop_
_entity_poly.entity_id
_entity_poly.type
_entity_poly.pdbx_seq_one_letter_code
_entity_poly.pdbx_strand_id
1 'polypeptide(L)'
;MSLDVYLTVNEPVPNGGSGIFMRKDGSSQKISRKEWDDLYPGREPVVVEQSLTTNTVYSANITHNLGQMAAEAGIYVCLWRPEEHDLKRGADLVVPLERGLKILRADPERFKGFNPENGWGSYEGLVQFVEAYLDACRAYPDADVRACQ
;
A
#
# COMPACT_ATOMS: atom_id res chain seq x y z
N MET A 1 -12.35 7.47 -10.17
CA MET A 1 -11.65 8.03 -8.99
C MET A 1 -11.10 6.86 -8.17
N SER A 2 -9.98 7.07 -7.50
CA SER A 2 -9.28 6.08 -6.68
C SER A 2 -9.08 6.64 -5.28
N LEU A 3 -9.04 5.74 -4.29
CA LEU A 3 -8.71 6.01 -2.90
C LEU A 3 -7.23 5.70 -2.69
N ASP A 4 -6.49 6.65 -2.15
CA ASP A 4 -5.15 6.44 -1.62
C ASP A 4 -5.19 6.39 -0.09
N VAL A 5 -4.61 5.36 0.51
CA VAL A 5 -4.44 5.25 1.95
C VAL A 5 -2.96 5.40 2.32
N TYR A 6 -2.70 5.98 3.49
CA TYR A 6 -1.35 6.21 4.01
C TYR A 6 -1.29 5.85 5.49
N LEU A 7 -0.14 5.31 5.91
CA LEU A 7 0.30 5.30 7.30
C LEU A 7 1.57 6.14 7.41
N THR A 8 1.57 7.11 8.33
CA THR A 8 2.72 8.00 8.55
C THR A 8 3.18 7.99 10.00
N VAL A 9 4.49 7.95 10.21
CA VAL A 9 5.13 8.04 11.53
C VAL A 9 5.76 9.42 11.73
N ASN A 10 5.93 9.85 12.97
CA ASN A 10 6.54 11.15 13.29
C ASN A 10 8.03 11.21 12.97
N GLU A 11 8.75 10.12 13.24
CA GLU A 11 10.17 10.01 12.97
C GLU A 11 10.40 9.40 11.59
N PRO A 12 11.15 10.05 10.69
CA PRO A 12 11.27 9.59 9.33
C PRO A 12 12.14 8.32 9.27
N VAL A 13 11.64 7.30 8.57
CA VAL A 13 12.31 6.02 8.38
C VAL A 13 13.11 6.01 7.08
N PRO A 14 14.19 5.23 6.95
CA PRO A 14 14.92 5.08 5.70
C PRO A 14 14.01 4.56 4.57
N ASN A 15 13.85 5.35 3.50
CA ASN A 15 13.12 4.99 2.28
C ASN A 15 14.08 4.43 1.24
N GLY A 16 14.14 3.10 1.14
CA GLY A 16 14.86 2.41 0.07
C GLY A 16 16.37 2.30 0.28
N GLY A 17 16.87 1.07 0.18
CA GLY A 17 18.29 0.77 0.34
C GLY A 17 19.13 1.32 -0.80
N SER A 18 20.30 1.85 -0.43
CA SER A 18 21.41 2.26 -1.32
C SER A 18 21.54 1.36 -2.55
N GLY A 19 21.70 1.94 -3.74
CA GLY A 19 21.74 1.18 -4.99
C GLY A 19 22.32 1.96 -6.16
N ILE A 20 22.89 1.23 -7.12
CA ILE A 20 23.28 1.76 -8.43
C ILE A 20 22.06 1.64 -9.34
N PHE A 21 21.63 2.73 -9.95
CA PHE A 21 20.49 2.74 -10.87
C PHE A 21 20.95 3.11 -12.28
N MET A 22 20.54 2.32 -13.27
CA MET A 22 20.84 2.52 -14.68
C MET A 22 19.55 2.58 -15.49
N ARG A 23 19.41 3.56 -16.37
CA ARG A 23 18.31 3.61 -17.34
C ARG A 23 18.55 2.57 -18.44
N LYS A 24 17.65 1.59 -18.56
CA LYS A 24 17.57 0.61 -19.66
C LYS A 24 16.17 0.62 -20.26
N ASP A 25 16.08 0.71 -21.58
CA ASP A 25 14.82 0.67 -22.35
C ASP A 25 13.75 1.66 -21.84
N GLY A 26 14.17 2.88 -21.51
CA GLY A 26 13.29 3.94 -21.01
C GLY A 26 12.96 3.87 -19.51
N SER A 27 13.28 2.78 -18.83
CA SER A 27 13.00 2.54 -17.39
C SER A 27 14.27 2.63 -16.53
N SER A 28 14.17 3.09 -15.27
CA SER A 28 15.28 3.06 -14.32
C SER A 28 15.34 1.69 -13.63
N GLN A 29 16.45 0.96 -13.73
CA GLN A 29 16.63 -0.36 -13.11
C GLN A 29 17.77 -0.32 -12.09
N LYS A 30 17.57 -0.93 -10.92
CA LYS A 30 18.63 -1.14 -9.93
C LYS A 30 19.54 -2.27 -10.43
N ILE A 31 20.85 -2.05 -10.45
CA ILE A 31 21.85 -3.05 -10.80
C ILE A 31 22.86 -3.21 -9.67
N SER A 32 23.49 -4.37 -9.62
CA SER A 32 24.55 -4.67 -8.66
C SER A 32 25.87 -4.02 -9.06
N ARG A 33 26.82 -3.98 -8.11
CA ARG A 33 28.17 -3.46 -8.39
C ARG A 33 28.90 -4.29 -9.45
N LYS A 34 28.78 -5.61 -9.39
CA LYS A 34 29.39 -6.53 -10.35
C LYS A 34 28.88 -6.27 -11.78
N GLU A 35 27.56 -6.12 -11.95
CA GLU A 35 26.97 -5.82 -13.25
C GLU A 35 27.41 -4.46 -13.80
N TRP A 36 27.63 -3.48 -12.91
CA TRP A 36 28.21 -2.19 -13.32
C TRP A 36 29.64 -2.35 -13.82
N ASP A 37 30.49 -3.05 -13.07
CA ASP A 37 31.91 -3.22 -13.41
C ASP A 37 32.08 -3.99 -14.74
N ASP A 38 31.20 -4.95 -15.03
CA ASP A 38 31.18 -5.69 -16.31
C ASP A 38 30.78 -4.79 -17.49
N LEU A 39 29.84 -3.86 -17.30
CA LEU A 39 29.36 -2.93 -18.33
C LEU A 39 30.27 -1.71 -18.52
N TYR A 40 30.92 -1.27 -17.44
CA TYR A 40 31.74 -0.06 -17.40
C TYR A 40 33.07 -0.30 -16.67
N PRO A 41 33.95 -1.14 -17.24
CA PRO A 41 35.22 -1.49 -16.60
C PRO A 41 36.08 -0.25 -16.36
N GLY A 42 36.60 -0.12 -15.14
CA GLY A 42 37.45 1.00 -14.73
C GLY A 42 36.71 2.32 -14.49
N ARG A 43 35.37 2.32 -14.49
CA ARG A 43 34.55 3.49 -14.17
C ARG A 43 33.81 3.31 -12.86
N GLU A 44 34.00 4.22 -11.93
CA GLU A 44 33.21 4.21 -10.69
C GLU A 44 31.75 4.62 -10.96
N PRO A 45 30.75 3.85 -10.48
CA PRO A 45 29.36 4.25 -10.50
C PRO A 45 29.15 5.47 -9.61
N VAL A 46 28.33 6.40 -10.08
CA VAL A 46 27.77 7.44 -9.21
C VAL A 46 26.73 6.76 -8.33
N VAL A 47 27.12 6.38 -7.11
CA VAL A 47 26.19 5.93 -6.09
C VAL A 47 25.48 7.16 -5.54
N VAL A 48 24.19 7.27 -5.83
CA VAL A 48 23.37 8.26 -5.13
C VAL A 48 23.06 7.66 -3.76
N GLU A 49 23.77 8.12 -2.73
CA GLU A 49 23.31 7.99 -1.34
C GLU A 49 22.09 8.88 -1.16
N GLN A 50 20.97 8.42 -1.69
CA GLN A 50 19.69 9.00 -1.37
C GLN A 50 19.36 8.55 0.05
N SER A 51 19.84 9.31 1.04
CA SER A 51 19.25 9.39 2.38
C SER A 51 17.84 9.98 2.24
N LEU A 52 16.97 9.28 1.51
CA LEU A 52 15.56 9.60 1.46
C LEU A 52 14.99 9.00 2.73
N THR A 53 14.92 9.78 3.79
CA THR A 53 14.07 9.41 4.91
C THR A 53 12.65 9.81 4.56
N THR A 54 11.67 8.95 4.85
CA THR A 54 10.24 9.21 4.63
C THR A 54 9.48 9.03 5.92
N ASN A 55 8.44 9.83 6.12
CA ASN A 55 7.49 9.58 7.20
C ASN A 55 6.43 8.54 6.81
N THR A 56 6.27 8.25 5.52
CA THR A 56 5.28 7.28 5.02
C THR A 56 5.82 5.85 5.10
N VAL A 57 5.28 5.05 6.01
CA VAL A 57 5.66 3.64 6.22
C VAL A 57 4.79 2.68 5.40
N TYR A 58 3.63 3.13 4.95
CA TYR A 58 2.75 2.40 4.06
C TYR A 58 1.94 3.34 3.19
N SER A 59 1.73 2.97 1.93
CA SER A 59 0.78 3.62 1.05
C SER A 59 0.21 2.60 0.06
N ALA A 60 -1.08 2.69 -0.25
CA ALA A 60 -1.71 1.85 -1.25
C ALA A 60 -2.86 2.58 -1.94
N ASN A 61 -3.18 2.17 -3.17
CA ASN A 61 -4.27 2.71 -3.97
C ASN A 61 -5.32 1.63 -4.27
N ILE A 62 -6.60 2.01 -4.24
CA ILE A 62 -7.70 1.14 -4.64
C ILE A 62 -8.82 1.95 -5.33
N THR A 63 -9.54 1.34 -6.26
CA THR A 63 -10.64 1.99 -6.99
C THR A 63 -11.90 2.20 -6.13
N HIS A 64 -12.60 3.33 -6.33
CA HIS A 64 -13.90 3.59 -5.68
C HIS A 64 -14.99 2.59 -6.09
N ASN A 65 -14.83 1.89 -7.21
CA ASN A 65 -15.82 0.91 -7.66
C ASN A 65 -16.00 -0.25 -6.65
N LEU A 66 -15.03 -0.46 -5.76
CA LEU A 66 -15.09 -1.46 -4.70
C LEU A 66 -15.81 -0.97 -3.44
N GLY A 67 -16.32 0.27 -3.41
CA GLY A 67 -16.96 0.86 -2.25
C GLY A 67 -18.19 0.06 -1.76
N GLN A 68 -19.03 -0.44 -2.68
CA GLN A 68 -20.19 -1.26 -2.29
C GLN A 68 -19.75 -2.60 -1.67
N MET A 69 -18.75 -3.27 -2.27
CA MET A 69 -18.20 -4.51 -1.74
C MET A 69 -17.60 -4.30 -0.34
N ALA A 70 -16.87 -3.20 -0.14
CA ALA A 70 -16.31 -2.82 1.16
C ALA A 70 -17.39 -2.50 2.20
N ALA A 71 -18.51 -1.89 1.78
CA ALA A 71 -19.65 -1.60 2.67
C ALA A 71 -20.32 -2.90 3.15
N GLU A 72 -20.52 -3.85 2.25
CA GLU A 72 -21.06 -5.18 2.55
C GLU A 72 -20.16 -6.02 3.46
N ALA A 73 -18.86 -5.74 3.49
CA ALA A 73 -17.89 -6.31 4.41
C ALA A 73 -17.73 -5.50 5.71
N GLY A 74 -18.41 -4.36 5.85
CA GLY A 74 -18.34 -3.49 7.03
C GLY A 74 -17.04 -2.70 7.17
N ILE A 75 -16.28 -2.54 6.09
CA ILE A 75 -14.96 -1.85 6.07
C ILE A 75 -14.94 -0.59 5.22
N TYR A 76 -16.07 -0.19 4.62
CA TYR A 76 -16.12 1.06 3.85
C TYR A 76 -15.69 2.27 4.68
N VAL A 77 -16.21 2.40 5.89
CA VAL A 77 -15.90 3.52 6.78
C VAL A 77 -14.41 3.55 7.14
N CYS A 78 -13.82 2.42 7.54
CA CYS A 78 -12.43 2.40 7.96
C CYS A 78 -11.44 2.62 6.81
N LEU A 79 -11.84 2.35 5.56
CA LEU A 79 -11.02 2.58 4.38
C LEU A 79 -11.23 3.98 3.78
N TRP A 80 -12.47 4.39 3.54
CA TRP A 80 -12.78 5.65 2.86
C TRP A 80 -12.88 6.83 3.82
N ARG A 81 -13.36 6.63 5.05
CA ARG A 81 -13.71 7.73 5.97
C ARG A 81 -13.14 7.53 7.38
N PRO A 82 -11.85 7.14 7.55
CA PRO A 82 -11.29 6.92 8.88
C PRO A 82 -11.34 8.19 9.75
N GLU A 83 -11.07 9.35 9.15
CA GLU A 83 -11.03 10.65 9.83
C GLU A 83 -12.39 11.09 10.39
N GLU A 84 -13.49 10.74 9.72
CA GLU A 84 -14.86 11.05 10.16
C GLU A 84 -15.31 10.19 11.35
N HIS A 85 -14.56 9.12 11.67
CA HIS A 85 -14.94 8.10 12.64
C HIS A 85 -13.90 7.87 13.73
N ASP A 86 -13.02 8.85 13.98
CA ASP A 86 -11.97 8.81 15.00
C ASP A 86 -10.98 7.64 14.85
N LEU A 87 -10.85 7.07 13.64
CA LEU A 87 -9.87 6.03 13.32
C LEU A 87 -8.56 6.69 12.90
N LYS A 88 -7.81 7.21 13.86
CA LYS A 88 -6.65 8.10 13.61
C LYS A 88 -5.33 7.36 13.60
N ARG A 89 -5.26 6.18 14.22
CA ARG A 89 -4.04 5.38 14.39
C ARG A 89 -4.16 4.03 13.71
N GLY A 90 -3.03 3.46 13.30
CA GLY A 90 -2.98 2.11 12.73
C GLY A 90 -3.68 1.08 13.62
N ALA A 91 -3.50 1.17 14.94
CA ALA A 91 -4.16 0.31 15.92
C ALA A 91 -5.69 0.35 15.85
N ASP A 92 -6.28 1.52 15.55
CA ASP A 92 -7.73 1.71 15.47
C ASP A 92 -8.34 0.91 14.30
N LEU A 93 -7.55 0.66 13.26
CA LEU A 93 -7.97 -0.06 12.06
C LEU A 93 -7.86 -1.58 12.19
N VAL A 94 -7.06 -2.10 13.10
CA VAL A 94 -6.77 -3.55 13.19
C VAL A 94 -8.04 -4.37 13.36
N VAL A 95 -8.85 -4.05 14.37
CA VAL A 95 -10.09 -4.77 14.69
C VAL A 95 -11.13 -4.70 13.56
N PRO A 96 -11.50 -3.51 13.00
CA PRO A 96 -12.45 -3.46 11.91
C PRO A 96 -11.96 -4.15 10.63
N LEU A 97 -10.68 -4.01 10.28
CA LEU A 97 -10.11 -4.67 9.10
C LEU A 97 -10.07 -6.20 9.26
N GLU A 98 -9.69 -6.73 10.42
CA GLU A 98 -9.76 -8.18 10.71
C GLU A 98 -11.17 -8.73 10.55
N ARG A 99 -12.16 -8.02 11.11
CA ARG A 99 -13.57 -8.42 11.01
C ARG A 99 -14.04 -8.43 9.58
N GLY A 100 -13.76 -7.36 8.82
CA GLY A 100 -14.17 -7.28 7.41
C GLY A 100 -13.47 -8.30 6.54
N LEU A 101 -12.17 -8.54 6.77
CA LEU A 101 -11.42 -9.57 6.05
C LEU A 101 -11.99 -10.97 6.30
N LYS A 102 -12.40 -11.26 7.55
CA LYS A 102 -13.09 -12.52 7.87
C LYS A 102 -14.42 -12.64 7.14
N ILE A 103 -15.19 -11.56 7.05
CA ILE A 103 -16.47 -11.54 6.31
C ILE A 103 -16.23 -11.77 4.82
N LEU A 104 -15.26 -11.07 4.21
CA LEU A 104 -14.88 -11.24 2.80
C LEU A 104 -14.53 -12.70 2.48
N ARG A 105 -13.68 -13.30 3.32
CA ARG A 105 -13.21 -14.68 3.14
C ARG A 105 -14.26 -15.74 3.46
N ALA A 106 -15.30 -15.42 4.23
CA ALA A 106 -16.36 -16.36 4.60
C ALA A 106 -17.32 -16.68 3.46
N ASP A 107 -17.51 -15.74 2.52
CA ASP A 107 -18.40 -15.93 1.37
C ASP A 107 -17.83 -15.32 0.07
N PRO A 108 -16.76 -15.91 -0.50
CA PRO A 108 -16.10 -15.35 -1.67
C PRO A 108 -17.01 -15.22 -2.89
N GLU A 109 -17.93 -16.15 -3.11
CA GLU A 109 -18.79 -16.14 -4.29
C GLU A 109 -19.84 -15.02 -4.21
N ARG A 110 -20.41 -14.75 -3.04
CA ARG A 110 -21.24 -13.55 -2.83
C ARG A 110 -20.45 -12.29 -3.13
N PHE A 111 -19.21 -12.20 -2.65
CA PHE A 111 -18.40 -10.99 -2.81
C PHE A 111 -17.90 -10.78 -4.25
N LYS A 112 -17.54 -11.85 -4.97
CA LYS A 112 -17.23 -11.79 -6.41
C LYS A 112 -18.40 -11.26 -7.24
N GLY A 113 -19.64 -11.44 -6.78
CA GLY A 113 -20.83 -10.83 -7.39
C GLY A 113 -20.82 -9.30 -7.40
N PHE A 114 -20.00 -8.66 -6.55
CA PHE A 114 -19.80 -7.20 -6.56
C PHE A 114 -18.61 -6.75 -7.42
N ASN A 115 -17.98 -7.66 -8.17
CA ASN A 115 -16.93 -7.26 -9.10
C ASN A 115 -17.50 -6.26 -10.13
N PRO A 116 -16.87 -5.09 -10.31
CA PRO A 116 -17.40 -4.07 -11.19
C PRO A 116 -17.28 -4.48 -12.66
N GLU A 117 -18.36 -4.31 -13.42
CA GLU A 117 -18.45 -4.66 -14.85
C GLU A 117 -17.45 -3.91 -15.73
N ASN A 118 -17.01 -2.72 -15.29
CA ASN A 118 -16.04 -1.91 -16.02
C ASN A 118 -14.59 -2.43 -15.95
N GLY A 119 -14.34 -3.49 -15.18
CA GLY A 119 -13.03 -4.15 -15.06
C GLY A 119 -12.03 -3.47 -14.12
N TRP A 120 -12.41 -2.37 -13.45
CA TRP A 120 -11.55 -1.67 -12.51
C TRP A 120 -11.89 -2.06 -11.07
N GLY A 121 -11.17 -3.07 -10.58
CA GLY A 121 -11.30 -3.63 -9.23
C GLY A 121 -11.78 -5.08 -9.27
N SER A 122 -11.42 -5.86 -8.25
CA SER A 122 -11.92 -7.21 -8.05
C SER A 122 -11.96 -7.56 -6.57
N TYR A 123 -12.72 -8.60 -6.23
CA TYR A 123 -12.73 -9.24 -4.93
C TYR A 123 -11.31 -9.61 -4.47
N GLU A 124 -10.54 -10.27 -5.33
CA GLU A 124 -9.16 -10.65 -5.04
C GLU A 124 -8.29 -9.43 -4.74
N GLY A 125 -8.47 -8.35 -5.50
CA GLY A 125 -7.78 -7.09 -5.28
C GLY A 125 -8.15 -6.42 -3.95
N LEU A 126 -9.45 -6.41 -3.59
CA LEU A 126 -9.89 -5.87 -2.30
C LEU A 126 -9.34 -6.70 -1.13
N VAL A 127 -9.37 -8.03 -1.22
CA VAL A 127 -8.85 -8.92 -0.18
C VAL A 127 -7.35 -8.71 0.03
N GLN A 128 -6.57 -8.69 -1.04
CA GLN A 128 -5.12 -8.42 -0.97
C GLN A 128 -4.82 -7.04 -0.40
N PHE A 129 -5.59 -6.02 -0.79
CA PHE A 129 -5.46 -4.67 -0.26
C PHE A 129 -5.71 -4.62 1.26
N VAL A 130 -6.80 -5.24 1.72
CA VAL A 130 -7.16 -5.27 3.15
C VAL A 130 -6.13 -6.04 3.97
N GLU A 131 -5.62 -7.16 3.46
CA GLU A 131 -4.55 -7.94 4.10
C GLU A 131 -3.28 -7.13 4.28
N ALA A 132 -2.78 -6.52 3.20
CA ALA A 132 -1.57 -5.70 3.25
C ALA A 132 -1.75 -4.50 4.18
N TYR A 133 -2.92 -3.86 4.16
CA TYR A 133 -3.18 -2.71 5.02
C TYR A 133 -3.30 -3.10 6.49
N LEU A 134 -3.95 -4.23 6.79
CA LEU A 134 -4.03 -4.79 8.14
C LEU A 134 -2.64 -5.14 8.69
N ASP A 135 -1.80 -5.79 7.89
CA ASP A 135 -0.43 -6.13 8.30
C ASP A 135 0.41 -4.87 8.56
N ALA A 136 0.25 -3.83 7.72
CA ALA A 136 0.88 -2.55 7.95
C ALA A 136 0.39 -1.85 9.23
N CYS A 137 -0.92 -1.90 9.51
CA CYS A 137 -1.51 -1.36 10.74
C CYS A 137 -0.98 -2.08 12.00
N ARG A 138 -0.76 -3.39 11.93
CA ARG A 138 -0.15 -4.17 13.02
C ARG A 138 1.34 -3.87 13.19
N ALA A 139 2.06 -3.65 12.10
CA ALA A 139 3.48 -3.31 12.13
C ALA A 139 3.72 -1.88 12.67
N TYR A 140 2.79 -0.96 12.41
CA TYR A 140 2.88 0.44 12.80
C TYR A 140 1.60 0.91 13.52
N PRO A 141 1.34 0.40 14.75
CA PRO A 141 0.10 0.69 15.47
C PRO A 141 -0.08 2.19 15.79
N ASP A 142 1.03 2.91 16.00
CA ASP A 142 1.02 4.33 16.36
C ASP A 142 1.03 5.27 15.14
N ALA A 143 1.14 4.73 13.91
CA ALA A 143 1.17 5.56 12.71
C ALA A 143 -0.17 6.28 12.50
N ASP A 144 -0.10 7.55 12.10
CA ASP A 144 -1.26 8.34 11.70
C ASP A 144 -1.85 7.79 10.40
N VAL A 145 -3.17 7.62 10.41
CA VAL A 145 -3.97 7.12 9.28
C VAL A 145 -4.46 8.31 8.46
N ARG A 146 -4.33 8.22 7.14
CA ARG A 146 -4.90 9.20 6.21
C ARG A 146 -5.50 8.52 4.99
N ALA A 147 -6.66 8.99 4.55
CA ALA A 147 -7.32 8.59 3.31
C ALA A 147 -7.47 9.81 2.38
N CYS A 148 -7.12 9.67 1.11
CA CYS A 148 -7.29 10.70 0.09
C CYS A 148 -8.14 10.15 -1.06
N GLN A 149 -9.15 10.90 -1.49
CA GLN A 149 -10.17 10.50 -2.46
C GLN A 149 -10.28 11.51 -3.60
#